data_AF-A0A7D6GKJ2-F1
#
_entry.id   AF-A0A7D6GKJ2-F1
#
_cell.length_a   1.000
_cell.length_b   1.000
_cell.length_c   1.000
_cell.angle_alpha   90.00
_cell.angle_beta   90.00
_cell.angle_gamma   90.00
#
_symmetry.space_group_name_H-M   'P 1'
#
loop_
_entity.id
_entity.type
_entity.pdbx_description
1 polymer ?
#
loop_
_entity_poly.entity_id
_entity_poly.type
_entity_poly.pdbx_seq_one_letter_code
_entity_poly.pdbx_strand_id
1 'polypeptide(L)'
;MSSAPSNRDWRIVVATAMVVSALFVAGCSGSSSEYTSTISDPSTGDVIDSVSVDTINQLDGARFDMDYSINATDNATYSLVVYERQNGSLEWDGVYSLDPNRYHTGVSVNPPLPDEPPATYEIRIECGENATVLDAVTVTVGVSSS
;
A
#
# COMPACT_ATOMS: atom_id res chain seq x y z
N MET A 1 37.44 -25.66 -24.16
CA MET A 1 36.87 -24.30 -24.08
C MET A 1 35.81 -24.35 -23.00
N SER A 2 36.05 -23.64 -21.90
CA SER A 2 35.21 -23.58 -20.71
C SER A 2 34.35 -22.32 -20.82
N SER A 3 33.04 -22.45 -20.65
CA SER A 3 32.14 -21.33 -20.34
C SER A 3 31.13 -21.82 -19.32
N ALA A 4 31.19 -21.18 -18.15
CA ALA A 4 30.46 -21.49 -16.93
C ALA A 4 28.95 -21.24 -17.05
N PRO A 5 28.12 -21.85 -16.17
CA PRO A 5 26.71 -21.51 -16.03
C PRO A 5 26.57 -20.15 -15.33
N SER A 6 25.83 -19.22 -15.95
CA SER A 6 25.53 -17.92 -15.37
C SER A 6 24.38 -18.06 -14.37
N ASN A 7 24.73 -18.16 -13.09
CA ASN A 7 23.84 -17.96 -11.94
C ASN A 7 23.05 -16.65 -12.07
N ARG A 8 21.72 -16.73 -11.98
CA ARG A 8 20.84 -15.61 -11.61
C ARG A 8 19.80 -16.11 -10.60
N ASP A 9 20.29 -16.60 -9.46
CA ASP A 9 19.51 -16.78 -8.24
C ASP A 9 20.03 -15.75 -7.23
N TRP A 10 19.34 -14.62 -7.08
CA TRP A 10 19.66 -13.65 -6.00
C TRP A 10 18.48 -12.84 -5.46
N ARG A 11 17.22 -13.09 -5.86
CA ARG A 11 16.08 -12.43 -5.23
C ARG A 11 15.69 -13.18 -3.95
N ILE A 12 16.47 -12.98 -2.89
CA ILE A 12 16.03 -13.22 -1.52
C ILE A 12 14.98 -12.14 -1.23
N VAL A 13 13.70 -12.48 -1.37
CA VAL A 13 12.59 -11.66 -0.86
C VAL A 13 12.63 -11.80 0.66
N VAL A 14 13.27 -10.84 1.33
CA VAL A 14 13.23 -10.74 2.79
C VAL A 14 11.87 -10.14 3.14
N ALA A 15 10.90 -11.01 3.45
CA ALA A 15 9.58 -10.59 3.88
C ALA A 15 9.69 -9.77 5.17
N THR A 16 9.55 -8.45 5.07
CA THR A 16 9.69 -7.52 6.19
C THR A 16 8.38 -6.79 6.39
N ALA A 17 7.47 -7.38 7.17
CA ALA A 17 6.30 -6.66 7.66
C ALA A 17 6.76 -5.57 8.63
N MET A 18 6.84 -4.31 8.19
CA MET A 18 7.10 -3.17 9.07
C MET A 18 5.80 -2.76 9.77
N VAL A 19 5.79 -2.87 11.11
CA VAL A 19 4.75 -2.27 11.95
C VAL A 19 5.21 -0.86 12.30
N VAL A 20 4.49 0.16 11.81
CA VAL A 20 4.79 1.57 12.14
C VAL A 20 3.74 2.09 13.11
N SER A 21 4.16 2.42 14.32
CA SER A 21 3.34 3.07 15.35
C SER A 21 3.71 4.56 15.40
N ALA A 22 2.80 5.45 15.03
CA ALA A 22 3.00 6.90 15.14
C ALA A 22 2.49 7.40 16.50
N LEU A 23 3.40 7.75 17.43
CA LEU A 23 3.05 8.41 18.69
C LEU A 23 2.81 9.91 18.45
N PHE A 24 1.57 10.38 18.62
CA PHE A 24 1.31 11.82 18.77
C PHE A 24 1.36 12.22 20.25
N VAL A 25 2.39 12.97 20.64
CA VAL A 25 2.39 13.77 21.87
C VAL A 25 1.88 15.16 21.52
N ALA A 26 0.59 15.40 21.67
CA ALA A 26 0.02 16.73 21.84
C ALA A 26 -1.16 16.64 22.82
N GLY A 27 -1.05 17.35 23.94
CA GLY A 27 -1.80 17.09 25.15
C GLY A 27 -3.32 17.25 25.03
N CYS A 28 -4.03 16.20 25.45
CA CYS A 28 -5.28 16.26 26.19
C CYS A 28 -5.47 14.89 26.86
N SER A 29 -5.67 14.90 28.18
CA SER A 29 -5.90 13.71 29.01
C SER A 29 -7.21 13.03 28.64
N GLY A 30 -7.11 11.98 27.84
CA GLY A 30 -8.16 11.01 27.54
C GLY A 30 -7.53 9.98 26.63
N SER A 31 -7.59 8.70 26.99
CA SER A 31 -6.94 7.59 26.30
C SER A 31 -6.99 7.76 24.79
N SER A 32 -5.88 8.22 24.19
CA SER A 32 -5.78 8.44 22.76
C SER A 32 -5.64 7.07 22.14
N SER A 33 -6.72 6.58 21.53
CA SER A 33 -6.65 5.37 20.71
C SER A 33 -5.51 5.51 19.69
N GLU A 34 -4.48 4.66 19.81
CA GLU A 34 -3.33 4.72 18.92
C GLU A 34 -3.68 3.96 17.63
N TYR A 35 -3.71 4.67 16.51
CA TYR A 35 -3.91 4.03 15.22
C TYR A 35 -2.61 3.41 14.73
N THR A 36 -2.72 2.25 14.09
CA THR A 36 -1.60 1.45 13.60
C THR A 36 -1.86 1.01 12.17
N SER A 37 -0.78 0.81 11.42
CA SER A 37 -0.86 0.25 10.08
C SER A 37 0.22 -0.80 9.85
N THR A 38 -0.13 -1.78 9.03
CA THR A 38 0.81 -2.75 8.46
C THR A 38 0.67 -2.76 6.95
N ILE A 39 1.79 -2.84 6.26
CA ILE A 39 1.85 -2.91 4.79
C ILE A 39 2.53 -4.23 4.43
N SER A 40 1.93 -4.99 3.51
CA SER A 40 2.55 -6.20 2.96
C SER A 40 3.65 -5.84 1.99
N ASP A 41 4.53 -6.80 1.70
CA ASP A 41 5.37 -6.71 0.52
C ASP A 41 4.50 -6.60 -0.76
N PRO A 42 5.03 -5.97 -1.82
CA PRO A 42 4.38 -5.99 -3.13
C PRO A 42 4.20 -7.41 -3.67
N SER A 43 3.10 -7.64 -4.37
CA SER A 43 2.72 -8.94 -4.91
C SER A 43 3.72 -9.51 -5.92
N THR A 44 4.33 -8.64 -6.74
CA THR A 44 5.35 -9.00 -7.73
C THR A 44 6.68 -8.31 -7.40
N GLY A 45 6.63 -7.06 -6.90
CA GLY A 45 7.82 -6.25 -6.62
C GLY A 45 8.54 -5.79 -7.88
N ASP A 46 7.86 -5.79 -9.01
CA ASP A 46 8.40 -5.34 -10.30
C ASP A 46 7.97 -3.92 -10.67
N VAL A 47 6.95 -3.37 -9.99
CA VAL A 47 6.45 -2.00 -10.25
C VAL A 47 6.43 -1.15 -8.99
N ILE A 48 5.96 -1.68 -7.86
CA ILE A 48 5.96 -0.93 -6.60
C ILE A 48 7.34 -1.10 -5.96
N ASP A 49 8.06 0.01 -5.82
CA ASP A 49 9.41 0.01 -5.25
C ASP A 49 9.36 0.08 -3.71
N SER A 50 8.51 0.96 -3.18
CA SER A 50 8.28 1.09 -1.74
C SER A 50 6.94 1.74 -1.42
N VAL A 51 6.41 1.41 -0.24
CA VAL A 51 5.24 2.06 0.33
C VAL A 51 5.53 2.36 1.79
N SER A 52 5.26 3.60 2.20
CA SER A 52 5.46 4.05 3.58
C SER A 52 4.24 4.78 4.10
N VAL A 53 4.00 4.68 5.41
CA VAL A 53 2.97 5.47 6.09
C VAL A 53 3.55 6.86 6.36
N ASP A 54 2.88 7.90 5.85
CA ASP A 54 3.21 9.30 6.15
C ASP A 54 2.52 9.73 7.45
N THR A 55 1.20 9.55 7.52
CA THR A 55 0.37 9.91 8.68
C THR A 55 -0.72 8.88 8.89
N ILE A 56 -1.08 8.63 10.15
CA ILE A 56 -2.24 7.82 10.50
C ILE A 56 -3.01 8.42 11.67
N ASN A 57 -4.29 8.74 11.48
CA ASN A 57 -5.17 9.23 12.54
C ASN A 57 -6.67 9.01 12.18
N GLN A 58 -7.57 9.32 13.10
CA GLN A 58 -9.01 9.15 12.90
C GLN A 58 -9.62 10.08 11.84
N LEU A 59 -9.08 11.29 11.69
CA LEU A 59 -9.64 12.33 10.83
C LEU A 59 -9.24 12.13 9.37
N ASP A 60 -7.95 11.86 9.14
CA ASP A 60 -7.34 11.77 7.81
C ASP A 60 -7.22 10.32 7.32
N GLY A 61 -7.46 9.35 8.22
CA GLY A 61 -7.20 7.94 7.96
C GLY A 61 -5.71 7.62 7.95
N ALA A 62 -5.36 6.57 7.21
CA ALA A 62 -3.97 6.24 6.94
C ALA A 62 -3.58 6.77 5.58
N ARG A 63 -2.63 7.72 5.56
CA ARG A 63 -2.02 8.27 4.37
C ARG A 63 -0.70 7.56 4.07
N PHE A 64 -0.57 7.09 2.85
CA PHE A 64 0.59 6.39 2.35
C PHE A 64 1.22 7.17 1.21
N ASP A 65 2.53 7.10 1.17
CA ASP A 65 3.34 7.49 0.04
C ASP A 65 3.86 6.21 -0.63
N MET A 66 3.73 6.15 -1.95
CA MET A 66 4.10 5.01 -2.78
C MET A 66 5.05 5.47 -3.88
N ASP A 67 6.23 4.87 -3.89
CA ASP A 67 7.18 4.99 -5.00
C ASP A 67 6.99 3.83 -5.97
N TYR A 68 7.02 4.14 -7.26
CA TYR A 68 6.77 3.16 -8.32
C TYR A 68 7.58 3.45 -9.58
N SER A 69 7.82 2.38 -10.35
CA SER A 69 8.46 2.45 -11.66
C SER A 69 7.65 1.67 -12.69
N ILE A 70 6.98 2.39 -13.59
CA ILE A 70 6.15 1.78 -14.63
C ILE A 70 6.92 1.79 -15.95
N ASN A 71 7.11 0.62 -16.55
CA ASN A 71 7.59 0.53 -17.93
C ASN A 71 6.46 0.90 -18.90
N ALA A 72 6.34 2.20 -19.19
CA ALA A 72 5.25 2.77 -19.96
C ALA A 72 5.21 2.19 -21.39
N THR A 73 4.01 1.81 -21.83
CA THR A 73 3.73 1.51 -23.23
C THR A 73 2.93 2.67 -23.83
N ASP A 74 3.25 3.06 -25.06
CA ASP A 74 2.53 4.13 -25.75
C ASP A 74 1.03 3.84 -25.79
N ASN A 75 0.22 4.83 -25.36
CA ASN A 75 -1.25 4.80 -25.28
C ASN A 75 -1.85 3.92 -24.17
N ALA A 76 -1.05 3.35 -23.26
CA ALA A 76 -1.57 2.71 -22.07
C ALA A 76 -1.94 3.74 -21.00
N THR A 77 -3.04 3.51 -20.28
CA THR A 77 -3.41 4.25 -19.08
C THR A 77 -3.01 3.44 -17.85
N TYR A 78 -2.56 4.12 -16.81
CA TYR A 78 -2.15 3.51 -15.55
C TYR A 78 -2.92 4.15 -14.42
N SER A 79 -3.36 3.33 -13.48
CA SER A 79 -4.17 3.78 -12.34
C SER A 79 -3.70 3.11 -11.07
N LEU A 80 -3.77 3.83 -9.96
CA LEU A 80 -3.76 3.28 -8.62
C LEU A 80 -5.20 3.08 -8.20
N VAL A 81 -5.59 1.84 -7.91
CA VAL A 81 -6.96 1.48 -7.53
C VAL A 81 -6.94 0.94 -6.12
N VAL A 82 -7.84 1.45 -5.29
CA VAL A 82 -7.99 1.03 -3.89
C VAL A 82 -9.26 0.22 -3.77
N TYR A 83 -9.12 -0.96 -3.18
CA TYR A 83 -10.22 -1.82 -2.79
C TYR A 83 -10.22 -2.00 -1.29
N GLU A 84 -11.38 -1.91 -0.65
CA GLU A 84 -11.55 -2.30 0.74
C GLU A 84 -12.06 -3.74 0.82
N ARG A 85 -11.49 -4.53 1.73
CA ARG A 85 -11.97 -5.88 1.98
C ARG A 85 -13.14 -5.83 2.96
N GLN A 86 -14.34 -6.05 2.46
CA GLN A 86 -15.56 -6.13 3.26
C GLN A 86 -16.17 -7.53 3.14
N ASN A 87 -16.45 -8.18 4.27
CA ASN A 87 -17.09 -9.50 4.33
C ASN A 87 -16.42 -10.59 3.45
N GLY A 88 -15.10 -10.51 3.28
CA GLY A 88 -14.31 -11.46 2.47
C GLY A 88 -14.27 -11.16 0.97
N SER A 89 -14.95 -10.12 0.50
CA SER A 89 -14.92 -9.62 -0.87
C SER A 89 -14.12 -8.31 -0.96
N LEU A 90 -13.62 -7.99 -2.16
CA LEU A 90 -13.01 -6.70 -2.45
C LEU A 90 -14.07 -5.77 -3.03
N GLU A 91 -14.37 -4.70 -2.30
CA GLU A 91 -15.26 -3.64 -2.71
C GLU A 91 -14.43 -2.46 -3.20
N TRP A 92 -14.84 -1.83 -4.30
CA TRP A 92 -14.11 -0.69 -4.86
C TRP A 92 -14.25 0.54 -3.96
N ASP A 93 -13.13 1.18 -3.62
CA ASP A 93 -13.07 2.36 -2.74
C ASP A 93 -12.64 3.61 -3.50
N GLY A 94 -11.63 3.50 -4.38
CA GLY A 94 -11.13 4.67 -5.11
C GLY A 94 -10.25 4.35 -6.31
N VAL A 95 -10.07 5.36 -7.17
CA VAL A 95 -9.17 5.30 -8.34
C VAL A 95 -8.43 6.62 -8.53
N TYR A 96 -7.14 6.53 -8.81
CA TYR A 96 -6.25 7.66 -9.03
C TYR A 96 -5.47 7.43 -10.32
N SER A 97 -5.51 8.40 -11.23
CA SER A 97 -4.71 8.33 -12.46
C SER A 97 -3.22 8.45 -12.12
N LEU A 98 -2.40 7.54 -12.64
CA LEU A 98 -0.96 7.58 -12.50
C LEU A 98 -0.34 8.16 -13.77
N ASP A 99 0.59 9.08 -13.58
CA ASP A 99 1.50 9.52 -14.63
C ASP A 99 2.70 8.56 -14.64
N PRO A 100 2.90 7.74 -15.67
CA PRO A 100 3.99 6.77 -15.68
C PRO A 100 5.38 7.42 -15.74
N ASN A 101 5.48 8.74 -15.94
CA ASN A 101 6.73 9.50 -15.86
C ASN A 101 6.99 10.08 -14.47
N ARG A 102 6.05 9.94 -13.54
CA ARG A 102 6.26 10.22 -12.12
C ARG A 102 6.63 8.91 -11.43
N TYR A 103 7.39 9.04 -10.34
CA TYR A 103 7.90 7.90 -9.58
C TYR A 103 7.31 7.83 -8.17
N HIS A 104 6.28 8.64 -7.90
CA HIS A 104 5.74 8.85 -6.56
C HIS A 104 4.26 9.27 -6.61
N THR A 105 3.46 8.75 -5.69
CA THR A 105 2.08 9.17 -5.45
C THR A 105 1.71 8.99 -3.98
N GLY A 106 0.76 9.81 -3.51
CA GLY A 106 0.16 9.67 -2.19
C GLY A 106 -1.28 9.15 -2.30
N VAL A 107 -1.70 8.30 -1.38
CA VAL A 107 -3.07 7.80 -1.27
C VAL A 107 -3.49 7.69 0.19
N SER A 108 -4.76 7.97 0.48
CA SER A 108 -5.33 7.80 1.82
C SER A 108 -6.41 6.74 1.80
N VAL A 109 -6.51 5.98 2.88
CA VAL A 109 -7.63 5.06 3.15
C VAL A 109 -8.27 5.40 4.47
N ASN A 110 -9.56 5.11 4.60
CA ASN A 110 -10.30 5.41 5.82
C ASN A 110 -9.77 4.59 7.02
N PRO A 111 -9.77 5.17 8.23
CA PRO A 111 -9.49 4.39 9.42
C PRO A 111 -10.76 3.66 9.87
N PRO A 112 -10.64 2.47 10.52
CA PRO A 112 -11.78 1.88 11.22
C PRO A 112 -12.17 2.74 12.43
N LEU A 113 -13.42 2.62 12.88
CA LEU A 113 -13.81 3.20 14.17
C LEU A 113 -13.09 2.50 15.34
N PRO A 114 -12.95 3.15 16.51
CA PRO A 114 -12.24 2.58 17.67
C PRO A 114 -12.77 1.22 18.17
N ASP A 115 -14.04 0.91 17.92
CA ASP A 115 -14.73 -0.33 18.30
C ASP A 115 -14.91 -1.33 17.14
N GLU A 116 -14.41 -0.98 15.95
CA GLU A 116 -14.45 -1.83 14.76
C GLU A 116 -13.19 -2.68 14.62
N PRO A 117 -13.29 -3.85 13.95
CA PRO A 117 -12.09 -4.60 13.59
C PRO A 117 -11.19 -3.80 12.64
N PRO A 118 -9.90 -4.17 12.51
CA PRO A 118 -9.02 -3.54 11.55
C PRO A 118 -9.58 -3.56 10.11
N ALA A 119 -9.52 -2.42 9.44
CA ALA A 119 -9.87 -2.30 8.03
C ALA A 119 -8.70 -2.79 7.17
N THR A 120 -8.99 -3.57 6.12
CA THR A 120 -7.97 -4.10 5.21
C THR A 120 -8.23 -3.60 3.81
N TYR A 121 -7.20 -3.05 3.17
CA TYR A 121 -7.25 -2.50 1.81
C TYR A 121 -6.28 -3.25 0.91
N GLU A 122 -6.64 -3.40 -0.36
CA GLU A 122 -5.77 -3.85 -1.43
C GLU A 122 -5.57 -2.70 -2.40
N ILE A 123 -4.34 -2.20 -2.49
CA ILE A 123 -3.95 -1.09 -3.34
C ILE A 123 -3.21 -1.66 -4.54
N ARG A 124 -3.73 -1.46 -5.74
CA ARG A 124 -3.25 -2.05 -6.99
C ARG A 124 -2.77 -0.98 -7.94
N ILE A 125 -1.67 -1.24 -8.64
CA ILE A 125 -1.33 -0.53 -9.88
C ILE A 125 -1.89 -1.35 -11.03
N GLU A 126 -2.80 -0.76 -11.80
CA GLU A 126 -3.49 -1.40 -12.91
C GLU A 126 -3.18 -0.70 -14.24
N CYS A 127 -3.20 -1.48 -15.32
CA CYS A 127 -2.96 -1.02 -16.69
C CYS A 127 -4.16 -1.26 -17.60
N GLY A 128 -4.56 -0.21 -18.31
CA GLY A 128 -5.56 -0.24 -19.39
C GLY A 128 -6.99 -0.52 -18.92
N GLU A 129 -7.91 -0.61 -19.88
CA GLU A 129 -9.35 -0.79 -19.63
C GLU A 129 -9.72 -2.17 -19.05
N ASN A 130 -8.85 -3.17 -19.24
CA ASN A 130 -9.06 -4.52 -18.71
C ASN A 130 -8.63 -4.68 -17.25
N ALA A 131 -8.22 -3.59 -16.57
CA ALA A 131 -7.78 -3.62 -15.17
C ALA A 131 -6.69 -4.68 -14.93
N THR A 132 -5.68 -4.75 -15.83
CA THR A 132 -4.59 -5.71 -15.65
C THR A 132 -3.74 -5.27 -14.47
N VAL A 133 -3.76 -6.04 -13.39
CA VAL A 133 -2.96 -5.78 -12.20
C VAL A 133 -1.49 -6.00 -12.51
N LEU A 134 -0.69 -4.96 -12.36
CA LEU A 134 0.76 -5.00 -12.56
C LEU A 134 1.48 -5.36 -11.25
N ASP A 135 1.03 -4.76 -10.14
CA ASP A 135 1.50 -5.05 -8.79
C ASP A 135 0.46 -4.56 -7.78
N ALA A 136 0.56 -5.03 -6.54
CA ALA A 136 -0.38 -4.70 -5.48
C ALA A 136 0.27 -4.83 -4.10
N VAL A 137 -0.22 -4.04 -3.15
CA VAL A 137 0.09 -4.19 -1.72
C VAL A 137 -1.20 -4.33 -0.92
N THR A 138 -1.14 -5.08 0.16
CA THR A 138 -2.19 -5.11 1.18
C THR A 138 -1.82 -4.19 2.32
N VAL A 139 -2.74 -3.32 2.70
CA VAL A 139 -2.63 -2.42 3.84
C VAL A 139 -3.67 -2.84 4.87
N THR A 140 -3.29 -2.91 6.14
CA THR A 140 -4.24 -3.10 7.24
C THR A 140 -4.10 -1.95 8.21
N VAL A 141 -5.22 -1.29 8.52
CA VAL A 141 -5.31 -0.16 9.45
C VAL A 141 -6.13 -0.62 10.65
N GLY A 142 -5.59 -0.45 11.85
CA GLY A 142 -6.24 -0.88 13.09
C GLY A 142 -6.07 0.12 14.21
N VAL A 143 -6.86 -0.07 15.27
CA VAL A 143 -6.77 0.72 16.49
C VAL A 143 -6.18 -0.14 17.60
N SER A 144 -5.05 0.28 18.16
CA SER A 144 -4.47 -0.34 19.34
C SER A 144 -5.24 0.11 20.58
N SER A 145 -5.78 -0.85 21.31
CA SER A 145 -6.31 -0.62 22.66
C SER A 145 -5.15 -0.74 23.66
N SER A 146 -4.89 0.35 24.38
CA SER A 146 -3.97 0.39 25.53
C SER A 146 -4.59 -0.26 26.77
#